data_AF-A0A8E2JMP0-F1
#
_entry.id   AF-A0A8E2JMP0-F1
#
_cell.length_a   1.000
_cell.length_b   1.000
_cell.length_c   1.000
_cell.angle_alpha   90.00
_cell.angle_beta   90.00
_cell.angle_gamma   90.00
#
_symmetry.space_group_name_H-M   'P 1'
#
loop_
_entity.id
_entity.type
_entity.pdbx_description
1 polymer ?
#
loop_
_entity_poly.entity_id
_entity_poly.type
_entity_poly.pdbx_seq_one_letter_code
_entity_poly.pdbx_strand_id
1 'polypeptide(L)'
;LAKYLGPFLYKISNWPLIFRCIGGNRHIHHLLEHEKYGSVVRIGPNMLPFNTVTALNTIYGSQKTNVRKPDWHRTIDAGSGAFSTATEIDKGRHAVRRRFISHCFSASTLAAAEPVILANVQKFCDLLAPKAGRSGARCAT
;
A
#
# COMPACT_ATOMS: atom_id res chain seq x y z
N LEU A 1 -9.73 -16.12 19.34
CA LEU A 1 -9.73 -16.20 17.85
C LEU A 1 -10.37 -17.47 17.27
N ALA A 2 -10.50 -18.57 18.02
CA ALA A 2 -10.99 -19.85 17.50
C ALA A 2 -12.45 -19.84 16.98
N LYS A 3 -13.26 -18.86 17.40
CA LYS A 3 -14.65 -18.66 16.95
C LYS A 3 -14.76 -18.26 15.47
N TYR A 4 -13.72 -17.66 14.90
CA TYR A 4 -13.75 -17.17 13.52
C TYR A 4 -13.43 -18.29 12.53
N LEU A 5 -14.23 -18.36 11.47
CA LEU A 5 -14.10 -19.34 10.40
C LEU A 5 -12.88 -19.01 9.52
N GLY A 6 -12.27 -20.04 8.95
CA GLY A 6 -11.12 -19.92 8.06
C GLY A 6 -10.47 -21.27 7.81
N PRO A 7 -9.65 -21.39 6.74
CA PRO A 7 -8.97 -22.63 6.40
C PRO A 7 -8.14 -23.18 7.57
N PHE A 8 -8.12 -24.51 7.72
CA PHE A 8 -7.46 -25.17 8.86
C PHE A 8 -5.97 -24.82 8.97
N LEU A 9 -5.27 -24.75 7.84
CA LEU A 9 -3.84 -24.43 7.81
C LEU A 9 -3.53 -23.04 8.40
N TYR A 10 -4.43 -22.06 8.22
CA TYR A 10 -4.29 -20.72 8.81
C TYR A 10 -4.48 -20.67 10.31
N LYS A 11 -5.09 -21.71 10.90
CA LYS A 11 -5.24 -21.80 12.36
C LYS A 11 -3.92 -22.19 13.03
N ILE A 12 -3.07 -22.92 12.30
CA ILE A 12 -1.82 -23.50 12.81
C ILE A 12 -0.64 -22.56 12.53
N SER A 13 -0.51 -22.04 11.30
CA SER A 13 0.67 -21.27 10.91
C SER A 13 0.38 -20.18 9.88
N ASN A 14 1.33 -19.25 9.75
CA ASN A 14 1.33 -18.21 8.72
C ASN A 14 1.92 -18.68 7.38
N TRP A 15 2.44 -19.90 7.31
CA TRP A 15 3.05 -20.43 6.10
C TRP A 15 2.13 -20.38 4.87
N PRO A 16 0.85 -20.76 4.96
CA PRO A 16 -0.04 -20.68 3.81
C PRO A 16 -0.23 -19.25 3.30
N LEU A 17 -0.08 -18.25 4.17
CA LEU A 17 -0.14 -16.83 3.77
C LEU A 17 1.11 -16.47 2.97
N ILE A 18 2.29 -16.84 3.49
CA ILE A 18 3.59 -16.57 2.86
C ILE A 18 3.64 -17.22 1.47
N PHE A 19 3.21 -18.46 1.33
CA PHE A 19 3.20 -19.15 0.03
C PHE A 19 2.35 -18.39 -1.00
N ARG A 20 1.17 -17.91 -0.61
CA ARG A 20 0.31 -17.08 -1.47
C ARG A 20 0.87 -15.68 -1.72
N CYS A 21 1.65 -15.13 -0.78
CA CYS A 21 2.38 -13.88 -1.00
C CYS A 21 3.44 -14.04 -2.07
N ILE A 22 4.22 -15.13 -2.03
CA ILE A 22 5.28 -15.42 -3.01
C ILE A 22 4.67 -15.56 -4.41
N GLY A 23 3.50 -16.19 -4.52
CA GLY A 23 2.77 -16.29 -5.79
C GLY A 23 2.09 -15.00 -6.26
N GLY A 24 2.15 -13.88 -5.52
CA GLY A 24 1.53 -12.60 -5.89
C GLY A 24 0.00 -12.54 -5.79
N ASN A 25 -0.68 -13.68 -5.69
CA ASN A 25 -2.14 -13.81 -5.77
C ASN A 25 -2.87 -13.72 -4.42
N ARG A 26 -2.19 -13.27 -3.36
CA ARG A 26 -2.76 -13.15 -2.00
C ARG A 26 -4.11 -12.42 -1.96
N HIS A 27 -4.24 -11.33 -2.70
CA HIS A 27 -5.46 -10.50 -2.71
C HIS A 27 -6.67 -11.25 -3.28
N ILE A 28 -6.48 -12.03 -4.34
CA ILE A 28 -7.50 -12.91 -4.93
C ILE A 28 -7.93 -13.97 -3.93
N HIS A 29 -6.97 -14.60 -3.26
CA HIS A 29 -7.29 -15.61 -2.26
C HIS A 29 -8.08 -15.05 -1.07
N HIS A 30 -7.78 -13.83 -0.62
CA HIS A 30 -8.56 -13.17 0.42
C HIS A 30 -9.99 -12.86 -0.03
N LEU A 31 -10.19 -12.46 -1.29
CA LEU A 31 -11.53 -12.28 -1.85
C LEU A 31 -12.33 -13.59 -1.80
N LEU A 32 -11.77 -14.67 -2.33
CA LEU A 32 -12.41 -15.99 -2.35
C LEU A 32 -12.70 -16.52 -0.93
N GLU A 33 -11.83 -16.22 0.02
CA GLU A 33 -12.03 -16.55 1.43
C GLU A 33 -13.20 -15.79 2.04
N HIS A 34 -13.31 -14.50 1.75
CA HIS A 34 -14.44 -13.68 2.21
C HIS A 34 -15.76 -14.12 1.56
N GLU A 35 -15.76 -14.54 0.30
CA GLU A 35 -16.93 -15.12 -0.36
C GLU A 35 -17.36 -16.44 0.29
N LYS A 36 -16.40 -17.27 0.71
CA LYS A 36 -16.68 -18.59 1.30
C LYS A 36 -17.04 -18.56 2.79
N TYR A 37 -16.35 -17.75 3.59
CA TYR A 37 -16.44 -17.75 5.06
C TYR A 37 -17.14 -16.51 5.62
N GLY A 38 -17.41 -15.51 4.77
CA GLY A 38 -18.12 -14.29 5.11
C GLY A 38 -17.23 -13.09 5.41
N SER A 39 -17.79 -12.10 6.09
CA SER A 39 -17.17 -10.78 6.27
C SER A 39 -15.94 -10.75 7.19
N VAL A 40 -15.72 -11.78 7.99
CA VAL A 40 -14.54 -11.92 8.88
C VAL A 40 -13.97 -13.32 8.72
N VAL A 41 -12.71 -13.40 8.31
CA VAL A 41 -12.04 -14.68 8.05
C VAL A 41 -10.74 -14.75 8.82
N ARG A 42 -10.32 -15.95 9.20
CA ARG A 42 -9.02 -16.20 9.82
C ARG A 42 -7.95 -16.54 8.76
N ILE A 43 -6.95 -15.65 8.64
CA ILE A 43 -5.83 -15.77 7.68
C ILE A 43 -4.47 -16.02 8.36
N GLY A 44 -4.48 -16.23 9.66
CA GLY A 44 -3.30 -16.56 10.45
C GLY A 44 -3.68 -16.87 11.90
N PRO A 45 -2.72 -17.31 12.74
CA PRO A 45 -2.99 -17.66 14.12
C PRO A 45 -3.49 -16.45 14.90
N ASN A 46 -2.98 -15.24 14.58
CA ASN A 46 -3.29 -13.96 15.23
C ASN A 46 -3.77 -12.87 14.25
N MET A 47 -4.32 -13.24 13.08
CA MET A 47 -4.70 -12.29 12.02
C MET A 47 -6.12 -12.52 11.52
N LEU A 48 -6.91 -11.44 11.47
CA LEU A 48 -8.28 -11.40 10.97
C LEU A 48 -8.47 -10.20 10.02
N PRO A 49 -8.71 -10.43 8.73
CA PRO A 49 -9.26 -9.42 7.83
C PRO A 49 -10.75 -9.21 8.10
N PHE A 50 -11.17 -7.96 7.93
CA PHE A 50 -12.55 -7.53 8.04
C PHE A 50 -12.96 -6.86 6.74
N ASN A 51 -14.11 -7.26 6.20
CA ASN A 51 -14.71 -6.68 5.00
C ASN A 51 -16.06 -6.03 5.33
N THR A 52 -16.07 -5.14 6.33
CA THR A 52 -17.28 -4.37 6.70
C THR A 52 -16.95 -2.90 6.90
N VAL A 53 -17.91 -2.03 6.56
CA VAL A 53 -17.80 -0.57 6.76
C VAL A 53 -17.68 -0.23 8.25
N THR A 54 -18.39 -0.97 9.11
CA THR A 54 -18.34 -0.79 10.56
C THR A 54 -16.94 -1.07 11.11
N ALA A 55 -16.27 -2.12 10.64
CA ALA A 55 -14.90 -2.42 11.03
C ALA A 55 -13.93 -1.35 10.50
N LEU A 56 -14.10 -0.90 9.24
CA LEU A 56 -13.29 0.17 8.67
C LEU A 56 -13.33 1.44 9.52
N ASN A 57 -14.54 1.90 9.88
CA ASN A 57 -14.72 3.09 10.71
C ASN A 57 -14.22 2.90 12.14
N THR A 58 -14.40 1.70 12.71
CA THR A 58 -13.91 1.40 14.07
C THR A 58 -12.38 1.41 14.12
N ILE A 59 -11.73 0.80 13.13
CA ILE A 59 -10.26 0.64 13.06
C ILE A 59 -9.57 1.94 12.66
N TYR A 60 -10.10 2.65 11.65
CA TYR A 60 -9.43 3.79 11.02
C TYR A 60 -10.10 5.15 11.28
N GLY A 61 -11.34 5.19 11.79
CA GLY A 61 -12.13 6.42 11.85
C GLY A 61 -11.66 7.42 12.91
N SER A 62 -11.41 6.99 14.14
CA SER A 62 -11.00 7.88 15.24
C SER A 62 -9.51 7.82 15.51
N GLN A 63 -8.87 8.98 15.66
CA GLN A 63 -7.46 9.07 16.11
C GLN A 63 -7.25 8.49 17.53
N LYS A 64 -8.34 8.36 18.31
CA LYS A 64 -8.32 7.80 19.67
C LYS A 64 -8.49 6.28 19.71
N THR A 65 -8.77 5.62 18.57
CA THR A 65 -8.93 4.16 18.54
C THR A 65 -7.64 3.49 18.99
N ASN A 66 -7.71 2.51 19.90
CA ASN A 66 -6.56 1.74 20.40
C ASN A 66 -6.04 0.69 19.40
N VAL A 67 -5.91 1.05 18.11
CA VAL A 67 -5.29 0.19 17.08
C VAL A 67 -3.92 0.75 16.72
N ARG A 68 -2.95 -0.15 16.54
CA ARG A 68 -1.58 0.17 16.12
C ARG A 68 -1.22 -0.66 14.89
N LYS A 69 -0.34 -0.12 14.03
CA LYS A 69 0.27 -0.92 12.96
C LYS A 69 1.02 -2.12 13.57
N PRO A 70 1.03 -3.28 12.91
CA PRO A 70 1.72 -4.46 13.39
C PRO A 70 3.24 -4.26 13.33
N ASP A 71 3.96 -4.94 14.22
CA ASP A 71 5.43 -4.86 14.35
C ASP A 71 6.19 -5.26 13.08
N TRP A 72 5.54 -5.99 12.18
CA TRP A 72 6.05 -6.25 10.83
C TRP A 72 6.47 -4.96 10.09
N HIS A 73 5.85 -3.81 10.34
CA HIS A 73 6.28 -2.56 9.69
C HIS A 73 7.70 -2.12 10.07
N ARG A 74 8.28 -2.66 11.16
CA ARG A 74 9.69 -2.42 11.51
C ARG A 74 10.66 -3.12 10.58
N THR A 75 10.25 -4.20 9.89
CA THR A 75 11.13 -4.93 8.98
C THR A 75 11.26 -4.25 7.62
N ILE A 76 10.37 -3.29 7.31
CA ILE A 76 10.36 -2.47 6.09
C ILE A 76 11.19 -1.19 6.30
N ASP A 77 12.06 -1.16 7.33
CA ASP A 77 12.92 -0.01 7.59
C ASP A 77 13.88 0.20 6.41
N ALA A 78 13.87 1.41 5.84
CA ALA A 78 14.69 1.78 4.70
C ALA A 78 16.15 2.06 5.09
N GLY A 79 16.48 2.05 6.38
CA GLY A 79 17.86 2.08 6.86
C GLY A 79 17.98 2.57 8.30
N SER A 80 18.65 1.77 9.14
CA SER A 80 19.27 2.19 10.42
C SER A 80 18.39 2.97 11.42
N GLY A 81 17.08 2.72 11.49
CA GLY A 81 16.18 3.33 12.48
C GLY A 81 15.42 4.57 11.99
N ALA A 82 15.47 4.88 10.69
CA ALA A 82 14.77 6.01 10.09
C ALA A 82 13.38 5.59 9.57
N PHE A 83 12.40 5.43 10.47
CA PHE A 83 11.02 5.15 10.07
C PHE A 83 10.39 6.32 9.29
N SER A 84 9.82 6.00 8.13
CA SER A 84 9.01 6.93 7.34
C SER A 84 7.61 7.06 7.95
N THR A 85 6.81 8.03 7.49
CA THR A 85 5.40 8.15 7.92
C THR A 85 4.60 6.88 7.59
N ALA A 86 4.95 6.15 6.53
CA ALA A 86 4.29 4.91 6.17
C ALA A 86 4.67 3.74 7.11
N THR A 87 5.90 3.69 7.61
CA THR A 87 6.40 2.56 8.43
C THR A 87 6.38 2.84 9.93
N GLU A 88 6.25 4.10 10.36
CA GLU A 88 6.18 4.44 11.78
C GLU A 88 4.95 3.83 12.47
N ILE A 89 5.23 3.14 13.59
CA ILE A 89 4.26 2.39 14.38
C ILE A 89 3.77 3.23 15.57
N ASP A 90 4.64 4.06 16.13
CA ASP A 90 4.28 4.94 17.24
C ASP A 90 3.36 6.07 16.76
N LYS A 91 2.23 6.25 17.44
CA LYS A 91 1.20 7.23 17.04
C LYS A 91 1.66 8.67 17.20
N GLY A 92 2.41 8.97 18.26
CA GLY A 92 2.90 10.32 18.52
C GLY A 92 3.90 10.73 17.45
N ARG A 93 4.91 9.89 17.22
CA ARG A 93 5.92 10.09 16.17
C ARG A 93 5.30 10.10 14.77
N HIS A 94 4.28 9.27 14.52
CA HIS A 94 3.54 9.28 13.26
C HIS A 94 2.76 10.59 13.07
N ALA A 95 2.07 11.09 14.10
CA ALA A 95 1.31 12.34 14.03
C ALA A 95 2.21 13.54 13.73
N VAL A 96 3.38 13.61 14.38
CA VAL A 96 4.38 14.66 14.12
C VAL A 96 4.84 14.63 12.66
N ARG A 97 5.26 13.47 12.14
CA ARG A 97 5.69 13.35 10.74
C ARG A 97 4.57 13.61 9.74
N ARG A 98 3.36 13.11 10.01
CA ARG A 98 2.19 13.35 9.17
C ARG A 98 1.89 14.84 9.08
N ARG A 99 2.01 15.60 10.17
CA ARG A 99 1.83 17.06 10.17
C ARG A 99 2.81 17.72 9.21
N PHE A 100 4.10 17.40 9.27
CA PHE A 100 5.09 17.93 8.33
C PHE A 100 4.79 17.58 6.88
N ILE A 101 4.52 16.30 6.58
CA ILE A 101 4.24 15.85 5.20
C ILE A 101 2.93 16.43 4.67
N SER A 102 1.94 16.68 5.52
CA SER A 102 0.62 17.18 5.08
C SER A 102 0.70 18.52 4.34
N HIS A 103 1.69 19.36 4.64
CA HIS A 103 1.92 20.63 3.93
C HIS A 103 2.29 20.41 2.46
N CYS A 104 3.07 19.37 2.15
CA CYS A 104 3.45 19.03 0.78
C CYS A 104 2.26 18.60 -0.09
N PHE A 105 1.17 18.15 0.54
CA PHE A 105 -0.08 17.75 -0.12
C PHE A 105 -1.19 18.80 0.03
N SER A 106 -0.84 20.04 0.36
CA SER A 106 -1.80 21.14 0.37
C SER A 106 -2.20 21.53 -1.05
N ALA A 107 -3.39 22.11 -1.22
CA ALA A 107 -3.91 22.52 -2.53
C ALA A 107 -2.97 23.51 -3.25
N SER A 108 -2.35 24.43 -2.51
CA SER A 108 -1.40 25.40 -3.08
C SER A 108 -0.11 24.71 -3.54
N THR A 109 0.43 23.76 -2.76
CA THR A 109 1.62 23.01 -3.17
C THR A 109 1.33 22.09 -4.36
N LEU A 110 0.14 21.50 -4.43
CA LEU A 110 -0.29 20.70 -5.58
C LEU A 110 -0.41 21.55 -6.85
N ALA A 111 -1.02 22.74 -6.76
CA ALA A 111 -1.10 23.67 -7.88
C ALA A 111 0.30 24.14 -8.34
N ALA A 112 1.21 24.39 -7.41
CA ALA A 112 2.60 24.74 -7.73
C ALA A 112 3.37 23.58 -8.38
N ALA A 113 3.02 22.32 -8.07
CA ALA A 113 3.66 21.13 -8.63
C ALA A 113 3.12 20.73 -10.01
N GLU A 114 1.89 21.15 -10.36
CA GLU A 114 1.23 20.86 -11.64
C GLU A 114 2.14 21.08 -12.88
N PRO A 115 2.79 22.23 -13.09
CA PRO A 115 3.62 22.44 -14.30
C PRO A 115 4.80 21.47 -14.38
N VAL A 116 5.38 21.08 -13.23
CA VAL A 116 6.49 20.11 -13.19
C VAL A 116 5.99 18.70 -13.55
N ILE A 117 4.81 18.32 -13.07
CA ILE A 117 4.20 17.03 -13.40
C ILE A 117 3.89 16.98 -14.90
N LEU A 118 3.26 18.03 -15.45
CA LEU A 118 2.94 18.12 -16.88
C LEU A 118 4.19 18.06 -17.76
N ALA A 119 5.26 18.74 -17.38
CA ALA A 119 6.53 18.68 -18.12
C ALA A 119 7.12 17.25 -18.14
N ASN A 120 7.05 16.51 -17.03
CA ASN A 120 7.52 15.13 -16.97
C ASN A 120 6.63 14.18 -17.79
N VAL A 121 5.31 14.38 -17.76
CA VAL A 121 4.38 13.61 -18.59
C VAL A 121 4.63 13.86 -20.07
N GLN A 122 4.81 15.12 -20.47
CA GLN A 122 5.12 15.46 -21.86
C GLN A 122 6.41 14.79 -22.32
N LYS A 123 7.49 14.90 -21.51
CA LYS A 123 8.76 14.24 -21.80
C LYS A 123 8.62 12.72 -21.92
N PHE A 124 7.79 12.10 -21.08
CA PHE A 124 7.51 10.68 -21.15
C PHE A 124 6.78 10.31 -22.46
N CYS A 125 5.77 11.10 -22.86
CA CYS A 125 5.08 10.94 -24.14
C CYS A 125 6.03 11.09 -25.33
N ASP A 126 6.92 12.09 -25.31
CA ASP A 126 7.90 12.32 -26.39
C ASP A 126 8.89 11.16 -26.54
N LEU A 127 9.24 10.48 -25.44
CA LEU A 127 10.11 9.30 -25.45
C LEU A 127 9.40 8.04 -25.98
N LEU A 128 8.09 7.93 -25.76
CA LEU A 128 7.27 6.83 -26.26
C LEU A 128 6.80 7.04 -27.70
N ALA A 129 6.75 8.29 -28.16
CA ALA A 129 6.42 8.62 -29.53
C ALA A 129 7.39 7.87 -30.47
N PRO A 130 6.88 7.19 -31.52
CA PRO A 130 7.75 6.56 -32.50
C PRO A 130 8.68 7.63 -33.05
N LYS A 131 10.00 7.40 -33.00
CA LYS A 131 10.95 8.26 -33.70
C LYS A 131 10.60 8.19 -35.19
N ALA A 132 9.86 9.18 -35.69
CA ALA A 132 9.68 9.37 -37.12
C ALA A 132 11.08 9.32 -37.74
N GLY A 133 11.28 8.33 -38.61
CA GLY A 133 12.60 7.86 -38.96
C GLY A 133 13.53 9.03 -39.28
N ARG A 134 14.69 9.09 -38.60
CA ARG A 134 15.90 9.61 -39.22
C ARG A 134 16.25 8.67 -40.39
N SER A 135 15.42 8.66 -41.42
CA SER A 135 15.85 8.25 -42.75
C SER A 135 16.73 9.38 -43.21
N GLY A 136 18.04 9.17 -43.07
CA GLY A 136 19.04 10.11 -43.51
C GLY A 136 18.80 10.43 -44.99
N ALA A 137 18.34 11.64 -45.24
CA ALA A 137 18.60 12.31 -46.50
C ALA A 137 20.12 12.41 -46.64
N ARG A 138 20.72 11.39 -47.27
CA ARG A 138 22.03 11.51 -47.90
C ARG A 138 21.84 12.45 -49.09
N CYS A 139 21.95 13.75 -48.82
CA CYS A 139 22.28 14.72 -49.85
C CYS A 139 23.81 14.74 -49.92
N ALA A 140 24.39 13.94 -50.81
CA ALA A 140 25.77 14.08 -51.23
C ALA A 140 25.72 14.52 -52.71
N THR A 141 26.21 15.74 -52.90
CA THR A 141 26.64 16.36 -54.15
C THR A 141 27.61 15.50 -54.93
#